data_AF-A0A1C4L3N9-F1
#
_entry.id   AF-A0A1C4L3N9-F1
#
_cell.length_a   1.000
_cell.length_b   1.000
_cell.length_c   1.000
_cell.angle_alpha   90.00
_cell.angle_beta   90.00
_cell.angle_gamma   90.00
#
_symmetry.space_group_name_H-M   'P 1'
#
loop_
_entity.id
_entity.type
_entity.pdbx_description
1 polymer ?
#
loop_
_entity_poly.entity_id
_entity_poly.type
_entity_poly.pdbx_seq_one_letter_code
_entity_poly.pdbx_strand_id
1 'polypeptide(L)' 'MDDPPEESGNPHVPAPFSQREINSLLLAVGLARSESEIKEILDVHGVTPGEFDDLPRGPLDLPGSGAS' A
#
# COMPACT_ATOMS: atom_id res chain seq x y z
N MET A 1 0.16 -34.87 25.45
CA MET A 1 -0.50 -33.64 24.97
C MET A 1 0.65 -32.73 24.61
N ASP A 2 1.13 -32.86 23.39
CA ASP A 2 2.18 -32.01 22.85
C ASP A 2 1.50 -30.70 22.45
N ASP A 3 1.92 -29.63 23.09
CA ASP A 3 1.50 -28.26 22.80
C ASP A 3 1.92 -27.93 21.34
N PRO A 4 1.01 -27.52 20.44
CA PRO A 4 1.43 -27.11 19.10
C PRO A 4 2.29 -25.85 19.24
N PRO A 5 3.45 -25.77 18.54
CA PRO A 5 4.31 -24.60 18.65
C PRO A 5 3.50 -23.36 18.26
N GLU A 6 3.47 -22.40 19.18
CA GLU A 6 2.93 -21.06 18.98
C GLU A 6 3.36 -20.56 17.59
N GLU A 7 2.37 -20.24 16.76
CA GLU A 7 2.57 -19.56 15.49
C GLU A 7 3.28 -18.26 15.83
N SER A 8 4.61 -18.30 15.77
CA SER A 8 5.48 -17.16 16.01
C SER A 8 5.06 -16.12 14.99
N GLY A 9 4.24 -15.17 15.45
CA GLY A 9 3.75 -14.05 14.70
C GLY A 9 4.92 -13.45 13.97
N ASN A 10 4.98 -13.69 12.67
CA ASN A 10 5.96 -13.03 11.85
C ASN A 10 5.61 -11.54 12.01
N PRO A 11 6.48 -10.69 12.56
CA PRO A 11 6.24 -9.26 12.45
C PRO A 11 6.07 -9.05 10.95
N HIS A 12 4.92 -8.52 10.54
CA HIS A 12 4.69 -8.08 9.17
C HIS A 12 5.82 -7.09 8.88
N VAL A 13 6.94 -7.58 8.39
CA VAL A 13 7.94 -6.80 7.70
C VAL A 13 7.36 -6.80 6.30
N PRO A 14 6.59 -5.76 5.90
CA PRO A 14 6.08 -5.72 4.54
C PRO A 14 7.32 -5.85 3.65
N ALA A 15 7.37 -6.93 2.87
CA ALA A 15 8.33 -7.02 1.79
C ALA A 15 8.18 -5.72 0.98
N PRO A 16 9.28 -5.06 0.57
CA PRO A 16 9.18 -3.78 -0.10
C PRO A 16 8.26 -3.96 -1.31
N PHE A 17 7.15 -3.22 -1.32
CA PHE A 17 6.17 -3.29 -2.41
C PHE A 17 6.91 -3.13 -3.75
N SER A 18 6.56 -3.97 -4.72
CA SER A 18 7.01 -3.74 -6.09
C SER A 18 6.39 -2.45 -6.62
N GLN A 19 7.04 -1.81 -7.60
CA GLN A 19 6.50 -0.59 -8.21
C GLN A 19 5.08 -0.80 -8.79
N ARG A 20 4.77 -2.02 -9.25
CA ARG A 20 3.43 -2.37 -9.72
C ARG A 20 2.42 -2.32 -8.59
N GLU A 21 2.75 -2.88 -7.43
CA GLU A 21 1.86 -2.89 -6.26
C GLU A 21 1.65 -1.48 -5.73
N ILE A 22 2.71 -0.68 -5.65
CA ILE A 22 2.62 0.73 -5.26
C ILE A 22 1.68 1.49 -6.20
N ASN A 23 1.86 1.35 -7.51
CA ASN A 23 1.00 2.01 -8.49
C ASN A 23 -0.46 1.53 -8.41
N SER A 24 -0.67 0.23 -8.15
CA SER A 24 -2.00 -0.34 -7.96
C SER A 24 -2.68 0.24 -6.72
N LEU A 25 -1.96 0.35 -5.60
CA LEU A 25 -2.46 0.90 -4.36
C LEU A 25 -2.77 2.39 -4.48
N LEU A 26 -1.87 3.17 -5.09
CA LEU A 26 -2.09 4.59 -5.39
C LEU A 26 -3.34 4.80 -6.27
N LEU A 27 -3.54 3.95 -7.29
CA LEU A 27 -4.72 4.01 -8.14
C LEU A 27 -6.00 3.68 -7.36
N ALA A 28 -5.99 2.61 -6.56
CA ALA A 28 -7.14 2.20 -5.76
C ALA A 28 -7.57 3.31 -4.76
N VAL A 29 -6.60 3.87 -4.02
CA VAL A 29 -6.84 4.99 -3.12
C VAL A 29 -7.31 6.24 -3.88
N GLY A 30 -6.74 6.53 -5.04
CA GLY A 30 -7.16 7.66 -5.88
C GLY A 30 -8.57 7.54 -6.47
N LEU A 31 -9.12 6.32 -6.54
CA LEU A 31 -10.49 6.05 -7.00
C LEU A 31 -11.52 5.99 -5.86
N ALA A 32 -11.08 5.87 -4.61
CA ALA A 32 -11.94 5.77 -3.44
C ALA A 32 -12.80 7.04 -3.27
N ARG A 33 -14.06 6.88 -2.85
CA ARG A 33 -15.03 7.98 -2.72
C ARG A 33 -15.20 8.47 -1.28
N SER A 34 -14.63 7.75 -0.31
CA SER A 34 -14.74 8.05 1.11
C SER A 34 -13.48 7.68 1.88
N GLU A 35 -13.27 8.32 3.02
CA GLU A 35 -12.16 7.99 3.93
C GLU A 35 -12.26 6.56 4.47
N SER A 36 -13.47 6.03 4.62
CA SER A 36 -13.68 4.63 5.04
C SER A 36 -13.20 3.65 3.98
N GLU A 37 -13.48 3.90 2.70
CA GLU A 37 -12.95 3.09 1.60
C GLU A 37 -11.43 3.15 1.52
N ILE A 38 -10.84 4.33 1.72
CA ILE A 38 -9.37 4.45 1.76
C ILE A 38 -8.80 3.58 2.88
N LYS A 39 -9.38 3.65 4.09
CA LYS A 39 -8.94 2.82 5.22
C LYS A 39 -9.05 1.32 4.94
N GLU A 40 -10.16 0.87 4.33
CA GLU A 40 -10.36 -0.53 3.97
C GLU A 40 -9.34 -1.00 2.92
N ILE A 41 -9.07 -0.19 1.89
CA ILE A 41 -8.05 -0.49 0.88
C ILE A 41 -6.67 -0.62 1.54
N LEU A 42 -6.30 0.32 2.40
CA LEU A 42 -5.00 0.29 3.09
C LEU A 42 -4.89 -0.94 4.02
N ASP A 43 -5.95 -1.28 4.74
CA ASP A 43 -6.01 -2.45 5.63
C ASP A 43 -5.85 -3.78 4.87
N VAL A 44 -6.52 -3.92 3.72
CA VAL A 44 -6.39 -5.11 2.84
C VAL A 44 -4.96 -5.31 2.36
N HIS A 45 -4.23 -4.21 2.14
CA HIS A 45 -2.84 -4.24 1.73
C HIS A 45 -1.85 -4.31 2.91
N GLY A 46 -2.35 -4.31 4.15
CA GLY A 46 -1.52 -4.32 5.36
C GLY A 46 -0.66 -3.06 5.50
N VAL A 47 -1.15 -1.92 4.98
CA VAL A 47 -0.44 -0.64 4.94
C VAL A 47 -1.10 0.33 5.89
N THR A 48 -0.32 0.99 6.73
CA THR A 48 -0.84 2.11 7.53
C THR A 48 -0.91 3.41 6.72
N PRO A 49 -1.74 4.38 7.11
CA PRO A 49 -1.77 5.68 6.43
C PRO A 49 -0.39 6.37 6.34
N GLY A 50 0.45 6.23 7.37
CA GLY A 50 1.81 6.78 7.37
C GLY A 50 2.72 6.08 6.35
N GLU A 51 2.69 4.76 6.30
CA GLU A 51 3.45 4.00 5.30
C GLU A 51 2.99 4.31 3.87
N PHE A 52 1.69 4.53 3.67
CA PHE A 52 1.14 4.95 2.38
C PHE A 52 1.67 6.33 1.94
N ASP A 53 1.75 7.29 2.86
CA ASP A 53 2.29 8.63 2.59
C ASP A 53 3.79 8.59 2.24
N ASP A 54 4.54 7.64 2.80
CA ASP A 54 5.96 7.42 2.56
C ASP A 54 6.24 6.58 1.29
N LEU A 55 5.21 6.06 0.59
CA LEU A 55 5.42 5.27 -0.63
C LEU A 55 6.08 6.12 -1.72
N PRO A 56 7.09 5.58 -2.43
CA PRO A 56 7.72 6.28 -3.53
C PRO A 56 6.70 6.48 -4.64
N ARG A 57 6.25 7.73 -4.78
CA ARG A 57 5.50 8.17 -5.95
C ARG A 57 6.50 8.18 -7.08
N GLY A 58 6.55 7.07 -7.83
CA GLY A 58 7.38 6.97 -9.03
C GLY A 58 7.08 8.17 -9.95
N PRO A 59 7.96 8.47 -10.92
CA PRO A 59 7.65 9.50 -11.91
C PRO A 59 6.30 9.13 -12.53
N LEU A 60 5.26 9.90 -12.18
CA LEU A 60 4.03 9.94 -12.94
C LEU A 60 4.46 10.56 -14.26
N ASP A 61 4.97 9.72 -15.17
CA ASP A 61 5.24 10.07 -16.55
C ASP A 61 3.87 10.28 -17.20
N LEU A 62 3.23 11.38 -16.81
CA LEU A 62 2.03 11.89 -17.43
C LEU A 62 2.50 12.42 -18.77
N PRO A 63 2.10 11.82 -19.91
CA PRO A 63 2.38 12.41 -21.20
C PRO A 63 1.65 13.76 -21.26
N GLY A 64 2.36 14.86 -21.00
CA GLY A 64 1.79 16.21 -21.09
C GLY A 64 2.34 17.31 -20.19
N SER A 65 3.24 17.07 -19.23
CA SER A 65 3.81 18.18 -18.41
C SER A 65 5.00 18.89 -19.07
N GLY A 66 4.94 19.03 -20.40
CA GLY A 66 5.81 19.91 -21.19
C GLY A 66 5.02 21.13 -21.64
N ALA A 67 4.68 22.01 -20.70
CA ALA A 67 4.20 23.35 -21.00
C ALA A 67 5.14 24.36 -20.34
N SER A 68 6.16 24.78 -21.09
CA SER A 68 6.69 26.16 -21.17
C SER A 68 7.83 26.20 -22.17
#